data_AF-A0A349Y7A4-F1
#
_entry.id   AF-A0A349Y7A4-F1
#
_cell.length_a   1.000
_cell.length_b   1.000
_cell.length_c   1.000
_cell.angle_alpha   90.00
_cell.angle_beta   90.00
_cell.angle_gamma   90.00
#
_symmetry.space_group_name_H-M   'P 1'
#
loop_
_entity.id
_entity.type
_entity.pdbx_description
1 polymer ?
#
loop_
_entity_poly.entity_id
_entity_poly.type
_entity_poly.pdbx_seq_one_letter_code
_entity_poly.pdbx_strand_id
1 'polypeptide(L)'
;MRCAVGVLLWLTAGAMASFTALAAAPAATEADTALHAPYDGNHWAVLARAQIQARYLPAGLSDDGAILRAVADGTLREAVYPSLQLADDVAFITLKALARSTLDRRKDILGLCRRTDGFHLLLDDTGDCADDAARRLRFEAAAGGAVTCRDCAALGLPTRWERHDRP
;
A
#
# COMPACT_ATOMS: atom_id res chain seq x y z
N MET A 1 65.10 55.41 -36.52
CA MET A 1 63.99 56.39 -36.54
C MET A 1 62.71 55.67 -36.11
N ARG A 2 62.06 56.17 -35.04
CA ARG A 2 60.63 55.99 -34.64
C ARG A 2 60.23 54.57 -34.17
N CYS A 3 59.95 54.34 -32.87
CA CYS A 3 58.65 54.51 -32.16
C CYS A 3 57.55 53.61 -32.76
N ALA A 4 56.74 52.81 -32.05
CA ALA A 4 56.23 52.79 -30.68
C ALA A 4 55.76 51.34 -30.35
N VAL A 5 55.97 50.80 -29.14
CA VAL A 5 55.06 50.81 -27.97
C VAL A 5 53.60 50.50 -28.32
N GLY A 6 53.05 49.43 -27.73
CA GLY A 6 51.60 49.23 -27.67
C GLY A 6 51.12 47.81 -27.40
N VAL A 7 51.53 47.21 -26.29
CA VAL A 7 50.90 45.99 -25.73
C VAL A 7 49.51 46.36 -25.25
N LEU A 8 48.46 45.67 -25.72
CA LEU A 8 47.21 45.53 -24.96
C LEU A 8 46.58 44.16 -25.26
N LEU A 9 46.95 43.18 -24.44
CA LEU A 9 46.24 41.90 -24.30
C LEU A 9 44.83 42.19 -23.78
N TRP A 10 43.80 41.88 -24.57
CA TRP A 10 42.44 41.78 -24.08
C TRP A 10 42.22 40.36 -23.52
N LEU A 11 42.31 40.26 -22.19
CA LEU A 11 41.85 39.12 -21.41
C LEU A 11 40.32 39.20 -21.28
N THR A 12 39.58 38.47 -22.13
CA THR A 12 38.16 38.20 -21.86
C THR A 12 38.06 37.02 -20.91
N ALA A 13 38.10 37.31 -19.61
CA ALA A 13 37.66 36.40 -18.56
C ALA A 13 36.13 36.28 -18.63
N GLY A 14 35.65 35.29 -19.40
CA GLY A 14 34.26 34.86 -19.31
C GLY A 14 34.06 34.10 -18.00
N ALA A 15 33.44 34.76 -17.02
CA ALA A 15 33.02 34.11 -15.78
C ALA A 15 32.03 32.98 -16.12
N MET A 16 32.48 31.73 -16.00
CA MET A 16 31.62 30.56 -15.98
C MET A 16 30.78 30.65 -14.70
N ALA A 17 29.57 31.18 -14.81
CA ALA A 17 28.59 31.11 -13.74
C ALA A 17 28.32 29.63 -13.46
N SER A 18 28.84 29.14 -12.34
CA SER A 18 28.53 27.81 -11.83
C SER A 18 27.05 27.82 -11.46
N PHE A 19 26.21 27.22 -12.31
CA PHE A 19 24.86 26.85 -11.93
C PHE A 19 24.99 25.73 -10.89
N THR A 20 25.03 26.09 -9.61
CA THR A 20 24.67 25.16 -8.54
C THR A 20 23.23 24.76 -8.78
N ALA A 21 23.04 23.61 -9.42
CA ALA A 21 21.77 22.91 -9.45
C ALA A 21 21.44 22.58 -7.99
N LEU A 22 20.61 23.42 -7.37
CA LEU A 22 19.91 23.08 -6.15
C LEU A 22 18.97 21.94 -6.56
N ALA A 23 19.43 20.70 -6.39
CA ALA A 23 18.57 19.54 -6.47
C ALA A 23 17.56 19.69 -5.33
N ALA A 24 16.43 20.32 -5.62
CA ALA A 24 15.27 20.24 -4.77
C ALA A 24 14.94 18.76 -4.68
N ALA A 25 15.19 18.18 -3.50
CA ALA A 25 14.67 16.86 -3.18
C ALA A 25 13.17 16.89 -3.50
N PRO A 26 12.63 15.93 -4.27
CA PRO A 26 11.20 15.90 -4.51
C PRO A 26 10.53 15.82 -3.14
N ALA A 27 9.67 16.79 -2.85
CA ALA A 27 8.93 16.84 -1.61
C ALA A 27 8.16 15.52 -1.47
N ALA A 28 8.48 14.76 -0.42
CA ALA A 28 7.80 13.53 -0.06
C ALA A 28 6.41 13.83 0.54
N THR A 29 5.59 14.60 -0.17
CA THR A 29 4.29 15.10 0.32
C THR A 29 3.07 14.37 -0.26
N GLU A 30 3.25 13.38 -1.12
CA GLU A 30 2.11 12.59 -1.65
C GLU A 30 1.94 11.21 -1.01
N ALA A 31 2.98 10.65 -0.39
CA ALA A 31 2.92 9.28 0.14
C ALA A 31 2.02 9.18 1.40
N ASP A 32 2.03 10.22 2.25
CA ASP A 32 1.30 10.26 3.53
C ASP A 32 -0.25 10.28 3.38
N THR A 33 -0.77 10.33 2.14
CA THR A 33 -2.20 10.53 1.90
C THR A 33 -2.99 9.22 1.77
N ALA A 34 -2.39 8.15 1.24
CA ALA A 34 -3.15 6.93 0.91
C ALA A 34 -3.63 6.17 2.16
N LEU A 35 -2.80 6.10 3.20
CA LEU A 35 -3.17 5.45 4.45
C LEU A 35 -4.21 6.26 5.24
N HIS A 36 -4.18 7.58 5.15
CA HIS A 36 -5.14 8.46 5.83
C HIS A 36 -6.41 8.72 5.02
N ALA A 37 -6.42 8.35 3.74
CA ALA A 37 -7.61 8.42 2.89
C ALA A 37 -8.71 7.45 3.38
N PRO A 38 -10.00 7.78 3.12
CA PRO A 38 -11.12 6.91 3.50
C PRO A 38 -11.05 5.48 2.98
N TYR A 39 -10.42 5.35 1.82
CA TYR A 39 -10.16 4.08 1.14
C TYR A 39 -8.68 4.07 0.78
N ASP A 40 -8.08 2.89 0.75
CA ASP A 40 -6.66 2.69 0.45
C ASP A 40 -6.38 2.73 -1.06
N GLY A 41 -7.31 3.29 -1.85
CA GLY A 41 -7.32 3.20 -3.30
C GLY A 41 -8.16 2.06 -3.88
N ASN A 42 -8.83 1.22 -3.07
CA ASN A 42 -9.77 0.24 -3.60
C ASN A 42 -10.96 0.94 -4.31
N HIS A 43 -11.01 0.81 -5.64
CA HIS A 43 -11.97 1.52 -6.49
C HIS A 43 -13.42 1.19 -6.15
N TRP A 44 -13.72 -0.05 -5.76
CA TRP A 44 -15.07 -0.48 -5.42
C TRP A 44 -15.57 0.15 -4.12
N ALA A 45 -14.70 0.25 -3.12
CA ALA A 45 -15.03 0.91 -1.86
C ALA A 45 -15.38 2.39 -2.08
N VAL A 46 -14.63 3.06 -2.97
CA VAL A 46 -14.89 4.45 -3.39
C VAL A 46 -16.24 4.58 -4.09
N LEU A 47 -16.50 3.74 -5.10
CA LEU A 47 -17.74 3.77 -5.88
C LEU A 47 -18.98 3.51 -5.02
N ALA A 48 -18.91 2.51 -4.13
CA ALA A 48 -19.97 2.17 -3.21
C ALA A 48 -20.15 3.17 -2.07
N ARG A 49 -19.20 4.11 -1.89
CA ARG A 49 -19.10 5.00 -0.73
C ARG A 49 -19.18 4.22 0.58
N ALA A 50 -18.45 3.10 0.64
CA ALA A 50 -18.56 2.14 1.73
C ALA A 50 -18.20 2.76 3.08
N GLN A 51 -18.98 2.45 4.11
CA GLN A 51 -18.61 2.77 5.49
C GLN A 51 -17.62 1.72 5.99
N ILE A 52 -16.33 2.04 5.93
CA ILE A 52 -15.29 1.14 6.44
C ILE A 52 -15.33 1.12 7.97
N GLN A 53 -15.60 -0.07 8.52
CA GLN A 53 -15.77 -0.31 9.95
C GLN A 53 -14.46 -0.76 10.61
N ALA A 54 -13.59 -1.41 9.84
CA ALA A 54 -12.24 -1.74 10.26
C ALA A 54 -11.32 -1.83 9.04
N ARG A 55 -10.07 -1.41 9.19
CA ARG A 55 -9.02 -1.60 8.20
C ARG A 55 -7.86 -2.38 8.80
N TYR A 56 -7.37 -3.35 8.05
CA TYR A 56 -6.22 -4.15 8.44
C TYR A 56 -5.13 -4.09 7.38
N LEU A 57 -3.89 -3.99 7.84
CA LEU A 57 -2.68 -4.09 7.03
C LEU A 57 -1.82 -5.25 7.52
N PRO A 58 -1.04 -5.91 6.65
CA PRO A 58 -0.07 -6.89 7.09
C PRO A 58 0.89 -6.30 8.10
N ALA A 59 1.22 -7.07 9.14
CA ALA A 59 2.20 -6.65 10.12
C ALA A 59 3.53 -6.27 9.44
N GLY A 60 4.04 -5.07 9.73
CA GLY A 60 5.24 -4.52 9.12
C GLY A 60 5.07 -3.91 7.73
N LEU A 61 3.85 -3.77 7.21
CA LEU A 61 3.51 -3.02 5.98
C LEU A 61 2.50 -1.90 6.27
N SER A 62 2.77 -1.11 7.30
CA SER A 62 1.87 -0.10 7.86
C SER A 62 2.31 1.35 7.65
N ASP A 63 3.41 1.58 6.94
CA ASP A 63 3.92 2.89 6.60
C ASP A 63 4.55 2.91 5.20
N ASP A 64 4.68 4.09 4.60
CA ASP A 64 5.19 4.24 3.24
C ASP A 64 6.62 3.72 3.07
N GLY A 65 7.46 3.91 4.10
CA GLY A 65 8.84 3.41 4.09
C GLY A 65 8.90 1.89 4.06
N ALA A 66 7.97 1.21 4.73
CA ALA A 66 7.79 -0.23 4.65
C ALA A 66 7.28 -0.66 3.27
N ILE A 67 6.29 0.04 2.69
CA ILE A 67 5.77 -0.25 1.35
C ILE A 67 6.86 -0.13 0.29
N LEU A 68 7.65 0.96 0.31
CA LEU A 68 8.73 1.17 -0.65
C LEU A 68 9.83 0.10 -0.53
N ARG A 69 10.21 -0.29 0.68
CA ARG A 69 11.15 -1.40 0.91
C ARG A 69 10.60 -2.72 0.39
N ALA A 70 9.32 -3.00 0.63
CA ALA A 70 8.67 -4.21 0.18
C ALA A 70 8.51 -4.29 -1.35
N VAL A 71 8.41 -3.15 -2.04
CA VAL A 71 8.52 -3.13 -3.52
C VAL A 71 9.95 -3.42 -3.95
N ALA A 72 10.93 -2.76 -3.33
CA ALA A 72 12.34 -2.91 -3.69
C ALA A 72 12.86 -4.35 -3.47
N ASP A 73 12.37 -5.05 -2.45
CA ASP A 73 12.73 -6.45 -2.16
C ASP A 73 11.83 -7.48 -2.87
N GLY A 74 10.83 -7.02 -3.62
CA GLY A 74 9.92 -7.86 -4.41
C GLY A 74 8.83 -8.57 -3.59
N THR A 75 8.63 -8.22 -2.32
CA THR A 75 7.48 -8.67 -1.52
C THR A 75 6.16 -8.13 -2.09
N LEU A 76 6.15 -6.87 -2.52
CA LEU A 76 5.05 -6.22 -3.24
C LEU A 76 5.38 -6.05 -4.72
N ARG A 77 4.33 -6.12 -5.55
CA ARG A 77 4.41 -5.89 -7.00
C ARG A 77 4.38 -4.40 -7.34
N GLU A 78 3.76 -3.60 -6.49
CA GLU A 78 3.50 -2.18 -6.71
C GLU A 78 3.41 -1.45 -5.35
N ALA A 79 3.63 -0.14 -5.36
CA ALA A 79 3.66 0.68 -4.16
C ALA A 79 2.25 1.05 -3.67
N VAL A 80 1.49 0.04 -3.24
CA VAL A 80 0.15 0.19 -2.66
C VAL A 80 0.05 -0.59 -1.36
N TYR A 81 -0.82 -0.15 -0.46
CA TYR A 81 -1.10 -0.87 0.78
C TYR A 81 -1.90 -2.15 0.50
N PRO A 82 -1.38 -3.35 0.81
CA PRO A 82 -2.12 -4.60 0.64
C PRO A 82 -3.15 -4.77 1.77
N SER A 83 -4.26 -4.06 1.74
CA SER A 83 -5.19 -3.98 2.88
C SER A 83 -6.40 -4.93 2.80
N LEU A 84 -7.06 -5.07 3.96
CA LEU A 84 -8.43 -5.56 4.11
C LEU A 84 -9.27 -4.42 4.71
N GLN A 85 -10.34 -4.00 4.03
CA GLN A 85 -11.27 -2.98 4.52
C GLN A 85 -12.65 -3.60 4.71
N LEU A 86 -13.06 -3.79 5.95
CA LEU A 86 -14.32 -4.45 6.29
C LEU A 86 -15.47 -3.44 6.26
N ALA A 87 -16.55 -3.78 5.57
CA ALA A 87 -17.78 -2.99 5.50
C ALA A 87 -18.99 -3.91 5.41
N ASP A 88 -19.97 -3.73 6.30
CA ASP A 88 -21.20 -4.52 6.34
C ASP A 88 -20.94 -6.04 6.23
N ASP A 89 -21.34 -6.65 5.11
CA ASP A 89 -21.23 -8.06 4.74
C ASP A 89 -20.14 -8.35 3.69
N VAL A 90 -19.25 -7.38 3.41
CA VAL A 90 -18.12 -7.54 2.48
C VAL A 90 -16.79 -7.05 3.07
N ALA A 91 -15.70 -7.48 2.44
CA ALA A 91 -14.38 -6.92 2.62
C ALA A 91 -13.83 -6.46 1.27
N PHE A 92 -13.46 -5.19 1.17
CA PHE A 92 -12.69 -4.68 0.05
C PHE A 92 -11.22 -5.03 0.27
N ILE A 93 -10.57 -5.60 -0.73
CA ILE A 93 -9.23 -6.16 -0.58
C ILE A 93 -8.26 -5.63 -1.64
N THR A 94 -7.00 -5.49 -1.26
CA THR A 94 -5.90 -5.07 -2.17
C THR A 94 -4.77 -6.12 -2.17
N LEU A 95 -5.13 -7.41 -2.04
CA LEU A 95 -4.16 -8.49 -1.83
C LEU A 95 -3.37 -8.89 -3.08
N LYS A 96 -3.82 -8.47 -4.27
CA LYS A 96 -3.11 -8.72 -5.54
C LYS A 96 -1.74 -8.03 -5.61
N ALA A 97 -1.53 -6.99 -4.78
CA ALA A 97 -0.26 -6.32 -4.62
C ALA A 97 0.83 -7.22 -4.03
N LEU A 98 0.46 -8.27 -3.28
CA LEU A 98 1.41 -9.24 -2.72
C LEU A 98 1.96 -10.15 -3.82
N ALA A 99 3.28 -10.17 -3.98
CA ALA A 99 3.96 -10.89 -5.07
C ALA A 99 3.77 -12.41 -5.01
N ARG A 100 3.55 -12.96 -3.81
CA ARG A 100 3.35 -14.40 -3.58
C ARG A 100 1.89 -14.83 -3.51
N SER A 101 0.95 -13.88 -3.51
CA SER A 101 -0.48 -14.21 -3.44
C SER A 101 -0.90 -15.07 -4.63
N THR A 102 -1.58 -16.19 -4.32
CA THR A 102 -2.19 -17.09 -5.31
C THR A 102 -3.70 -16.90 -5.42
N LEU A 103 -4.27 -15.91 -4.72
CA LEU A 103 -5.66 -15.50 -4.92
C LEU A 103 -5.89 -15.04 -6.37
N ASP A 104 -7.10 -15.26 -6.88
CA ASP A 104 -7.49 -14.76 -8.19
C ASP A 104 -7.35 -13.22 -8.20
N ARG A 105 -6.53 -12.71 -9.12
CA ARG A 105 -6.19 -11.28 -9.22
C ARG A 105 -7.38 -10.39 -9.58
N ARG A 106 -8.50 -10.98 -10.00
CA ARG A 106 -9.76 -10.27 -10.29
C ARG A 106 -10.58 -10.01 -9.03
N LYS A 107 -10.20 -10.60 -7.88
CA LYS A 107 -10.89 -10.41 -6.61
C LYS A 107 -10.40 -9.14 -5.93
N ASP A 108 -11.28 -8.15 -5.88
CA ASP A 108 -11.09 -6.91 -5.11
C ASP A 108 -12.13 -6.75 -3.98
N ILE A 109 -13.08 -7.70 -3.91
CA ILE A 109 -14.15 -7.79 -2.91
C ILE A 109 -14.34 -9.26 -2.54
N LEU A 110 -14.51 -9.55 -1.26
CA LEU A 110 -14.86 -10.88 -0.74
C LEU A 110 -16.07 -10.76 0.20
N GLY A 111 -16.89 -11.80 0.30
CA GLY A 111 -17.94 -11.87 1.31
C GLY A 111 -17.35 -11.93 2.72
N LEU A 112 -17.95 -11.23 3.67
CA LEU A 112 -17.51 -11.13 5.06
C LEU A 112 -18.51 -11.79 6.00
N CYS A 113 -18.06 -12.82 6.70
CA CYS A 113 -18.82 -13.48 7.76
C CYS A 113 -18.27 -13.08 9.12
N ARG A 114 -19.04 -12.30 9.87
CA ARG A 114 -18.65 -11.84 11.21
C ARG A 114 -18.81 -12.95 12.25
N ARG A 115 -17.88 -12.97 13.20
CA ARG A 115 -17.88 -13.91 14.32
C ARG A 115 -17.51 -13.21 15.62
N THR A 116 -17.78 -13.86 16.74
CA THR A 116 -17.42 -13.35 18.08
C THR A 116 -15.91 -13.37 18.33
N ASP A 117 -15.19 -14.26 17.65
CA ASP A 117 -13.75 -14.51 17.75
C ASP A 117 -12.95 -13.96 16.57
N GLY A 118 -13.59 -13.16 15.69
CA GLY A 118 -12.96 -12.58 14.51
C GLY A 118 -13.90 -12.55 13.31
N PHE A 119 -13.42 -12.98 12.15
CA PHE A 119 -14.22 -13.02 10.93
C PHE A 119 -13.67 -14.01 9.91
N HIS A 120 -14.51 -14.38 8.95
CA HIS A 120 -14.09 -15.14 7.78
C HIS A 120 -14.29 -14.32 6.51
N LEU A 121 -13.37 -14.46 5.55
CA LEU A 121 -13.55 -13.96 4.19
C LEU A 121 -13.84 -15.14 3.26
N LEU A 122 -14.96 -15.09 2.55
CA LEU A 122 -15.37 -16.12 1.61
C LEU A 122 -14.60 -15.99 0.31
N LEU A 123 -14.00 -17.08 -0.15
CA LEU A 123 -13.19 -17.11 -1.38
C LEU A 123 -14.03 -17.41 -2.62
N ASP A 124 -15.21 -17.98 -2.43
CA ASP A 124 -16.15 -18.34 -3.48
C ASP A 124 -17.31 -17.32 -3.51
N ASP A 125 -17.67 -16.83 -4.70
CA ASP A 125 -18.73 -15.80 -4.85
C ASP A 125 -20.12 -16.29 -4.47
N THR A 126 -20.31 -17.61 -4.45
CA THR A 126 -21.57 -18.27 -4.09
C THR A 126 -21.62 -18.71 -2.64
N GLY A 127 -20.56 -18.46 -1.86
CA GLY A 127 -20.51 -18.86 -0.47
C GLY A 127 -21.50 -18.05 0.37
N ASP A 128 -22.25 -18.73 1.22
CA ASP A 128 -22.99 -18.11 2.32
C ASP A 128 -22.26 -18.43 3.64
N CYS A 129 -22.41 -17.56 4.63
CA CYS A 129 -21.81 -17.71 5.95
C CYS A 129 -22.29 -18.95 6.70
N ALA A 130 -23.45 -19.49 6.33
CA ALA A 130 -24.02 -20.71 6.88
C ALA A 130 -23.51 -22.00 6.20
N ASP A 131 -22.88 -21.91 5.03
CA ASP A 131 -22.34 -23.09 4.34
C ASP A 131 -20.99 -23.47 4.93
N ASP A 132 -20.89 -24.61 5.62
CA ASP A 132 -19.66 -25.13 6.22
C ASP A 132 -18.63 -25.62 5.17
N ALA A 133 -19.07 -25.93 3.95
CA ALA A 133 -18.19 -26.39 2.88
C ALA A 133 -17.51 -25.23 2.12
N ALA A 134 -18.03 -24.00 2.25
CA ALA A 134 -17.49 -22.83 1.56
C ALA A 134 -16.01 -22.58 1.91
N ARG A 135 -15.18 -22.31 0.89
CA ARG A 135 -13.78 -21.97 1.10
C ARG A 135 -13.66 -20.58 1.70
N ARG A 136 -12.85 -20.47 2.76
CA ARG A 136 -12.71 -19.22 3.50
C ARG A 136 -11.31 -19.00 4.05
N LEU A 137 -10.99 -17.73 4.29
CA LEU A 137 -9.86 -17.31 5.11
C LEU A 137 -10.36 -16.99 6.52
N ARG A 138 -9.82 -17.65 7.54
CA ARG A 138 -10.22 -17.44 8.93
C ARG A 138 -9.28 -16.47 9.63
N PHE A 139 -9.81 -15.34 10.06
CA PHE A 139 -9.10 -14.32 10.82
C PHE A 139 -9.59 -14.34 12.26
N GLU A 140 -8.69 -14.66 13.18
CA GLU A 140 -8.98 -14.72 14.61
C GLU A 140 -8.45 -13.48 15.31
N ALA A 141 -9.23 -12.94 16.26
CA ALA A 141 -8.83 -11.80 17.07
C ALA A 141 -7.54 -12.09 17.86
N ALA A 142 -6.66 -11.11 17.88
CA ALA A 142 -5.42 -11.09 18.65
C ALA A 142 -5.34 -9.82 19.52
N ALA A 143 -4.28 -9.71 20.33
CA ALA A 143 -4.08 -8.55 21.19
C ALA A 143 -3.98 -7.24 20.39
N GLY A 144 -4.42 -6.13 20.99
CA GLY A 144 -4.32 -4.81 20.37
C GLY A 144 -5.22 -4.59 19.16
N GLY A 145 -6.26 -5.40 18.99
CA GLY A 145 -7.17 -5.32 17.83
C GLY A 145 -6.62 -5.92 16.54
N ALA A 146 -5.40 -6.48 16.57
CA ALA A 146 -4.84 -7.24 15.46
C ALA A 146 -5.63 -8.53 15.21
N VAL A 147 -5.40 -9.16 14.05
CA VAL A 147 -5.94 -10.48 13.72
C VAL A 147 -4.87 -11.41 13.16
N THR A 148 -5.04 -12.71 13.41
CA THR A 148 -4.20 -13.76 12.82
C THR A 148 -5.03 -14.57 11.82
N CYS A 149 -4.56 -14.64 10.58
CA CYS A 149 -5.16 -15.45 9.54
C CYS A 149 -4.60 -16.87 9.58
N ARG A 150 -5.45 -17.87 9.79
CA ARG A 150 -5.06 -19.29 9.89
C ARG A 150 -4.69 -19.91 8.54
N ASP A 151 -5.35 -19.48 7.48
CA ASP A 151 -5.29 -20.12 6.17
C ASP A 151 -4.44 -19.35 5.15
N CYS A 152 -4.02 -18.13 5.50
CA CYS A 152 -3.38 -17.19 4.58
C CYS A 152 -2.04 -17.68 4.01
N ALA A 153 -1.22 -18.36 4.82
CA ALA A 153 0.10 -18.82 4.38
C ALA A 153 0.02 -19.77 3.18
N ALA A 154 -1.01 -20.63 3.12
CA ALA A 154 -1.23 -21.56 2.01
C ALA A 154 -1.54 -20.84 0.68
N LEU A 155 -2.00 -19.59 0.75
CA LEU A 155 -2.28 -18.73 -0.40
C LEU A 155 -1.20 -17.67 -0.64
N GLY A 156 -0.05 -17.78 0.03
CA GLY A 156 1.03 -16.80 -0.09
C GLY A 156 0.70 -15.42 0.48
N LEU A 157 -0.24 -15.36 1.44
CA LEU A 157 -0.66 -14.15 2.12
C LEU A 157 -0.03 -14.05 3.52
N PRO A 158 0.17 -12.83 4.05
CA PRO A 158 0.58 -12.60 5.44
C PRO A 158 -0.37 -13.27 6.44
N THR A 159 0.17 -13.81 7.53
CA THR A 159 -0.62 -14.45 8.59
C THR A 159 -0.99 -13.48 9.72
N ARG A 160 -0.27 -12.36 9.88
CA ARG A 160 -0.55 -11.36 10.91
C ARG A 160 -0.96 -10.04 10.26
N TRP A 161 -2.00 -9.46 10.83
CA TRP A 161 -2.65 -8.26 10.33
C TRP A 161 -2.92 -7.33 11.50
N GLU A 162 -2.50 -6.08 11.36
CA GLU A 162 -2.65 -5.04 12.37
C GLU A 162 -3.83 -4.15 11.99
N ARG A 163 -4.56 -3.69 13.01
CA ARG A 163 -5.68 -2.78 12.80
C ARG A 163 -5.16 -1.36 12.64
N HIS A 164 -5.54 -0.72 11.54
CA HIS A 164 -5.15 0.63 11.14
C HIS A 164 -6.41 1.39 10.76
N ASP A 165 -7.27 1.62 11.75
CA ASP A 165 -8.43 2.47 11.54
C ASP A 165 -7.98 3.91 11.32
N ARG A 166 -8.82 4.69 10.65
CA ARG A 166 -8.65 6.14 10.66
C ARG A 166 -8.81 6.64 12.11
N PRO A 167 -8.06 7.67 12.54
CA PRO A 167 -8.48 8.51 13.65
C PRO A 167 -9.87 9.14 13.43
#